data_AF-A0AAJ6VXR6-F1
#
_entry.id   AF-A0AAJ6VXR6-F1
#
_cell.length_a   1.000
_cell.length_b   1.000
_cell.length_c   1.000
_cell.angle_alpha   90.00
_cell.angle_beta   90.00
_cell.angle_gamma   90.00
#
_symmetry.space_group_name_H-M   'P 1'
#
loop_
_entity.id
_entity.type
_entity.pdbx_description
1 polymer ?
#
loop_
_entity_poly.entity_id
_entity_poly.type
_entity_poly.pdbx_seq_one_letter_code
_entity_poly.pdbx_strand_id
1 'polypeptide(L)'
;MMAIRMTAEPLDALSKVNVQQLPCTVNFSGKASVAQRFDTHKGKTEDGHSSAYFRGYPLVGAEIDVPSGYKGVIFTSTSDGDHGRILKAKSTFDKMSYYNWSNKPSAVDPQQSVVEWLSVSRAIHLD
;
A
#
# COMPACT_ATOMS: atom_id res chain seq x y z
N MET A 1 -3.08 17.47 -24.67
CA MET A 1 -2.29 16.68 -23.70
C MET A 1 -2.78 17.05 -22.31
N MET A 2 -3.44 16.15 -21.57
CA MET A 2 -3.86 16.43 -20.19
C MET A 2 -2.65 16.40 -19.28
N ALA A 3 -2.31 17.53 -18.65
CA ALA A 3 -1.22 17.61 -17.69
C ALA A 3 -1.69 17.08 -16.33
N ILE A 4 -0.91 16.18 -15.72
CA ILE A 4 -1.07 15.81 -14.32
C ILE A 4 -0.17 16.74 -13.51
N ARG A 5 -0.77 17.49 -12.59
CA ARG A 5 -0.02 18.37 -11.67
C ARG A 5 -0.02 17.74 -10.29
N MET A 6 1.16 17.63 -9.69
CA MET A 6 1.32 17.13 -8.34
C MET A 6 1.56 18.32 -7.41
N THR A 7 0.76 18.43 -6.36
CA THR A 7 0.98 19.40 -5.29
C THR A 7 1.29 18.65 -4.01
N ALA A 8 2.40 19.01 -3.38
CA ALA A 8 2.83 18.42 -2.13
C ALA A 8 3.04 19.53 -1.11
N GLU A 9 2.33 19.45 0.01
CA GLU A 9 2.83 19.99 1.27
C GLU A 9 4.11 19.21 1.64
N PRO A 10 5.01 19.76 2.47
CA PRO A 10 6.22 19.04 2.88
C PRO A 10 5.87 17.62 3.33
N LEU A 11 6.44 16.61 2.67
CA LEU A 11 6.03 15.21 2.88
C LEU A 11 6.21 14.75 4.34
N ASP A 12 7.12 15.39 5.07
CA ASP A 12 7.40 15.12 6.47
C ASP A 12 6.36 15.71 7.43
N ALA A 13 5.54 16.66 6.96
CA ALA A 13 4.40 17.18 7.71
C ALA A 13 3.12 16.34 7.53
N LEU A 14 3.11 15.41 6.57
CA LEU A 14 1.95 14.55 6.32
C LEU A 14 1.85 13.42 7.35
N SER A 15 0.62 13.04 7.68
CA SER A 15 0.37 11.94 8.61
C SER A 15 0.79 10.60 8.02
N LYS A 16 1.35 9.73 8.88
CA LYS A 16 1.65 8.34 8.53
C LYS A 16 0.42 7.47 8.69
N VAL A 17 0.18 6.58 7.73
CA VAL A 17 -0.97 5.67 7.73
C VAL A 17 -0.56 4.22 7.50
N ASN A 18 -1.41 3.30 7.94
CA ASN A 18 -1.26 1.87 7.69
C ASN A 18 -1.91 1.52 6.35
N VAL A 19 -1.15 0.85 5.47
CA VAL A 19 -1.61 0.40 4.15
C VAL A 19 -1.66 -1.13 4.11
N GLN A 20 -2.80 -1.67 3.68
CA GLN A 20 -3.07 -3.10 3.67
C GLN A 20 -3.66 -3.53 2.32
N GLN A 21 -2.97 -4.40 1.60
CA GLN A 21 -3.44 -4.98 0.35
C GLN A 21 -4.10 -6.33 0.62
N LEU A 22 -5.40 -6.43 0.29
CA LEU A 22 -6.16 -7.66 0.41
C LEU A 22 -6.15 -8.44 -0.92
N PRO A 23 -6.22 -9.78 -0.89
CA PRO A 23 -6.23 -10.63 -2.09
C PRO A 23 -7.62 -10.66 -2.76
N CYS A 24 -8.31 -9.51 -2.80
CA CYS A 24 -9.63 -9.38 -3.39
C CYS A 24 -9.92 -7.93 -3.79
N THR A 25 -10.90 -7.78 -4.68
CA THR A 25 -11.44 -6.47 -5.06
C THR A 25 -12.66 -6.15 -4.19
N VAL A 26 -12.61 -5.00 -3.52
CA VAL A 26 -13.77 -4.47 -2.79
C VAL A 26 -14.45 -3.42 -3.67
N ASN A 27 -15.67 -3.68 -4.12
CA ASN A 27 -16.47 -2.77 -4.95
C ASN A 27 -17.10 -1.63 -4.15
N PHE A 28 -16.32 -1.03 -3.24
CA PHE A 28 -16.71 0.12 -2.45
C PHE A 28 -15.46 0.95 -2.16
N SER A 29 -15.51 2.25 -2.50
CA SER A 29 -14.44 3.20 -2.24
C SER A 29 -14.95 4.25 -1.26
N GLY A 30 -14.49 4.18 0.00
CA GLY A 30 -14.95 5.08 1.05
C GLY A 30 -14.39 4.73 2.42
N LYS A 31 -14.96 5.35 3.45
CA LYS A 31 -14.59 5.07 4.85
C LYS A 31 -15.06 3.65 5.24
N ALA A 32 -14.23 2.93 5.98
CA ALA A 32 -14.54 1.63 6.54
C ALA A 32 -14.01 1.53 7.99
N SER A 33 -14.71 0.78 8.84
CA SER A 33 -14.32 0.57 10.24
C SER A 33 -13.22 -0.49 10.38
N VAL A 34 -12.06 -0.26 9.73
CA VAL A 34 -10.92 -1.20 9.68
C VAL A 34 -10.42 -1.54 11.08
N ALA A 35 -10.24 -0.53 11.94
CA ALA A 35 -9.75 -0.74 13.31
C ALA A 35 -10.65 -1.70 14.12
N GLN A 36 -11.97 -1.51 14.05
CA GLN A 36 -12.95 -2.28 14.83
C GLN A 36 -13.22 -3.67 14.24
N ARG A 37 -13.14 -3.83 12.91
CA ARG A 37 -13.56 -5.06 12.23
C ARG A 37 -12.39 -5.94 11.82
N PHE A 38 -11.32 -5.33 11.31
CA PHE A 38 -10.18 -6.06 10.77
C PHE A 38 -9.05 -6.14 11.79
N ASP A 39 -8.58 -5.00 12.30
CA ASP A 39 -7.40 -4.97 13.15
C ASP A 39 -7.62 -5.67 14.50
N THR A 40 -8.83 -5.61 15.09
CA THR A 40 -9.19 -6.34 16.32
C THR A 40 -9.04 -7.86 16.22
N HIS A 41 -9.15 -8.42 15.01
CA HIS A 41 -9.09 -9.87 14.78
C HIS A 41 -7.76 -10.30 14.14
N LYS A 42 -6.74 -9.43 14.17
CA LYS A 42 -5.39 -9.79 13.74
C LYS A 42 -4.69 -10.62 14.81
N GLY A 43 -3.89 -11.55 14.34
CA GLY A 43 -3.01 -12.35 15.18
C GLY A 43 -1.69 -12.64 14.48
N LYS A 44 -1.04 -13.69 14.96
CA LYS A 44 0.17 -14.26 14.36
C LYS A 44 -0.05 -15.74 14.10
N THR A 45 0.49 -16.22 12.99
CA THR A 45 0.64 -17.67 12.75
C THR A 45 1.80 -18.20 13.59
N GLU A 46 1.90 -19.52 13.71
CA GLU A 46 3.04 -20.18 14.38
C GLU A 46 4.38 -19.79 13.73
N ASP A 47 4.40 -19.59 12.42
CA ASP A 47 5.59 -19.13 11.68
C ASP A 47 5.87 -17.61 11.78
N GLY A 48 5.12 -16.86 12.60
CA GLY A 48 5.35 -15.42 12.82
C GLY A 48 4.74 -14.48 11.77
N HIS A 49 4.07 -15.00 10.74
CA HIS A 49 3.32 -14.18 9.78
C HIS A 49 2.08 -13.56 10.44
N SER A 50 1.60 -12.45 9.88
CA SER A 50 0.37 -11.82 10.35
C SER A 50 -0.84 -12.66 9.92
N SER A 51 -1.73 -13.01 10.85
CA SER A 51 -3.00 -13.68 10.53
C SER A 51 -4.17 -12.70 10.66
N ALA A 52 -5.19 -12.86 9.81
CA ALA A 52 -6.42 -12.08 9.87
C ALA A 52 -7.58 -12.86 9.23
N TYR A 53 -8.79 -12.30 9.28
CA TYR A 53 -9.95 -12.82 8.57
C TYR A 53 -10.63 -11.71 7.79
N PHE A 54 -11.06 -12.00 6.57
CA PHE A 54 -11.89 -11.09 5.80
C PHE A 54 -13.10 -11.85 5.26
N ARG A 55 -14.30 -11.40 5.61
CA ARG A 55 -15.58 -12.05 5.22
C ARG A 55 -15.63 -13.55 5.60
N GLY A 56 -15.01 -13.92 6.71
CA GLY A 56 -14.96 -15.30 7.22
C GLY A 56 -13.83 -16.15 6.62
N TYR A 57 -13.10 -15.65 5.63
CA TYR A 57 -11.99 -16.37 5.03
C TYR A 57 -10.65 -16.01 5.70
N PRO A 58 -9.79 -16.99 6.02
CA PRO A 58 -8.50 -16.75 6.65
C PRO A 58 -7.52 -16.09 5.69
N LEU A 59 -6.74 -15.17 6.24
CA LEU A 59 -5.68 -14.44 5.56
C LEU A 59 -4.36 -14.66 6.29
N VAL A 60 -3.29 -14.83 5.52
CA VAL A 60 -1.92 -14.83 6.03
C VAL A 60 -1.15 -13.74 5.29
N GLY A 61 -0.46 -12.88 6.04
CA GLY A 61 0.16 -11.68 5.50
C GLY A 61 1.57 -11.44 5.97
N ALA A 62 2.29 -10.67 5.16
CA ALA A 62 3.64 -10.20 5.41
C ALA A 62 3.71 -8.68 5.19
N GLU A 63 4.82 -8.09 5.59
CA GLU A 63 5.10 -6.66 5.41
C GLU A 63 6.19 -6.48 4.36
N ILE A 64 6.05 -5.41 3.58
CA ILE A 64 7.05 -4.92 2.64
C ILE A 64 7.39 -3.51 3.07
N ASP A 65 8.65 -3.30 3.44
CA ASP A 65 9.16 -1.97 3.78
C ASP A 65 9.39 -1.15 2.52
N VAL A 66 9.15 0.16 2.62
CA VAL A 66 9.54 1.10 1.56
C VAL A 66 11.08 1.17 1.54
N PRO A 67 11.75 0.88 0.40
CA PRO A 67 13.20 0.83 0.37
C PRO A 67 13.86 2.19 0.60
N SER A 68 15.11 2.17 1.06
CA SER A 68 15.88 3.40 1.30
C SER A 68 16.00 4.28 0.05
N GLY A 69 15.82 5.58 0.24
CA GLY A 69 15.76 6.57 -0.84
C GLY A 69 14.39 6.65 -1.55
N TYR A 70 13.39 5.86 -1.13
CA TYR A 70 12.01 6.00 -1.58
C TYR A 70 11.10 6.47 -0.43
N LYS A 71 9.92 6.97 -0.79
CA LYS A 71 8.88 7.38 0.17
C LYS A 71 7.52 6.87 -0.32
N GLY A 72 6.79 6.17 0.55
CA GLY A 72 5.41 5.77 0.29
C GLY A 72 4.48 6.98 0.47
N VAL A 73 3.69 7.31 -0.55
CA VAL A 73 2.78 8.46 -0.54
C VAL A 73 1.40 8.05 -1.05
N ILE A 74 0.35 8.47 -0.35
CA ILE A 74 -1.03 8.34 -0.80
C ILE A 74 -1.47 9.68 -1.40
N PHE A 75 -1.85 9.64 -2.67
CA PHE A 75 -2.41 10.80 -3.37
C PHE A 75 -3.93 10.74 -3.38
N THR A 76 -4.55 11.90 -3.26
CA THR A 76 -5.95 12.11 -3.61
C THR A 76 -6.02 12.95 -4.87
N SER A 77 -6.96 12.59 -5.75
CA SER A 77 -7.18 13.35 -6.97
C SER A 77 -8.38 14.25 -6.84
N THR A 78 -8.25 15.46 -7.36
CA THR A 78 -9.37 16.34 -7.67
C THR A 78 -9.40 16.59 -9.19
N SER A 79 -10.61 16.66 -9.75
CA SER A 79 -10.78 17.08 -11.14
C SER A 79 -10.65 18.60 -11.20
N ASP A 80 -9.85 19.12 -12.13
CA ASP A 80 -9.71 20.56 -12.39
C ASP A 80 -10.45 20.97 -13.68
N GLY A 81 -11.68 20.46 -13.82
CA GLY A 81 -12.51 20.69 -15.01
C GLY A 81 -11.82 20.23 -16.31
N ASP A 82 -11.84 21.08 -17.33
CA ASP A 82 -11.28 20.81 -18.68
C ASP A 82 -9.74 20.82 -18.75
N HIS A 83 -9.03 21.14 -17.65
CA HIS A 83 -7.58 21.42 -17.67
C HIS A 83 -6.68 20.32 -17.10
N GLY A 84 -7.25 19.25 -16.53
CA GLY A 84 -6.49 18.06 -16.14
C GLY A 84 -6.76 17.57 -14.72
N ARG A 85 -5.84 16.73 -14.22
CA ARG A 85 -5.97 16.03 -12.94
C ARG A 85 -4.93 16.56 -11.96
N ILE A 86 -5.37 17.06 -10.81
CA ILE A 86 -4.47 17.47 -9.72
C ILE A 86 -4.37 16.33 -8.72
N LEU A 87 -3.14 15.88 -8.45
CA LEU A 87 -2.83 14.92 -7.40
C LEU A 87 -2.28 15.67 -6.18
N LYS A 88 -3.03 15.67 -5.08
CA LYS A 88 -2.57 16.21 -3.79
C LYS A 88 -2.08 15.08 -2.91
N ALA A 89 -0.85 15.20 -2.40
CA ALA A 89 -0.34 14.27 -1.38
C ALA A 89 -1.16 14.42 -0.08
N LYS A 90 -1.66 13.30 0.45
CA LYS A 90 -2.55 13.27 1.62
C LYS A 90 -1.90 12.67 2.85
N SER A 91 -1.13 11.60 2.68
CA SER A 91 -0.50 10.87 3.77
C SER A 91 0.72 10.09 3.26
N THR A 92 1.56 9.65 4.17
CA THR A 92 2.73 8.82 3.87
C THR A 92 2.63 7.46 4.54
N PHE A 93 3.46 6.51 4.11
CA PHE A 93 3.61 5.22 4.77
C PHE A 93 5.05 4.73 4.61
N ASP A 94 5.55 4.04 5.64
CA ASP A 94 6.91 3.49 5.64
C ASP A 94 6.92 2.01 5.23
N LYS A 95 5.77 1.34 5.30
CA LYS A 95 5.59 -0.06 4.97
C LYS A 95 4.17 -0.36 4.52
N MET A 96 4.02 -1.44 3.77
CA MET A 96 2.74 -1.97 3.31
C MET A 96 2.59 -3.41 3.78
N SER A 97 1.46 -3.74 4.39
CA SER A 97 1.08 -5.14 4.62
C SER A 97 0.37 -5.69 3.39
N TYR A 98 0.67 -6.91 2.99
CA TYR A 98 -0.11 -7.65 1.99
C TYR A 98 -0.58 -8.97 2.56
N TYR A 99 -1.71 -9.46 2.05
CA TYR A 99 -2.33 -10.69 2.52
C TYR A 99 -2.63 -11.63 1.36
N ASN A 100 -2.43 -12.92 1.59
CA ASN A 100 -2.80 -14.03 0.71
C ASN A 100 -3.96 -14.83 1.33
N TRP A 101 -4.75 -15.51 0.49
CA TRP A 101 -5.78 -16.45 0.95
C TRP A 101 -5.15 -17.73 1.45
N SER A 102 -5.20 -18.00 2.75
CA SER A 102 -4.72 -19.22 3.43
C SER A 102 -3.24 -19.62 3.22
N ASN A 103 -2.58 -19.13 2.17
CA ASN A 103 -1.23 -19.47 1.77
C ASN A 103 -0.23 -18.59 2.51
N LYS A 104 0.84 -19.20 2.99
CA LYS A 104 1.94 -18.46 3.63
C LYS A 104 2.59 -17.52 2.60
N PRO A 105 2.84 -16.26 2.96
CA PRO A 105 3.65 -15.35 2.15
C PRO A 105 5.01 -15.98 1.83
N SER A 106 5.51 -15.73 0.62
CA SER A 106 6.75 -16.31 0.10
C SER A 106 7.51 -15.32 -0.78
N ALA A 107 8.77 -15.62 -1.09
CA ALA A 107 9.61 -14.77 -1.93
C ALA A 107 9.10 -14.65 -3.38
N VAL A 108 8.25 -15.58 -3.85
CA VAL A 108 7.70 -15.55 -5.21
C VAL A 108 6.37 -14.79 -5.29
N ASP A 109 5.89 -14.22 -4.18
CA ASP A 109 4.70 -13.38 -4.19
C ASP A 109 4.95 -12.14 -5.07
N PRO A 110 4.04 -11.80 -6.01
CA PRO A 110 4.23 -10.65 -6.90
C PRO A 110 4.48 -9.33 -6.16
N GLN A 111 3.93 -9.16 -4.96
CA GLN A 111 4.12 -7.98 -4.13
C GLN A 111 5.59 -7.78 -3.73
N GLN A 112 6.33 -8.87 -3.47
CA GLN A 112 7.74 -8.83 -3.08
C GLN A 112 8.63 -8.34 -4.23
N SER A 113 8.27 -8.66 -5.48
CA SER A 113 9.03 -8.26 -6.68
C SER A 113 9.13 -6.74 -6.88
N VAL A 114 8.27 -5.94 -6.22
CA VAL A 114 8.33 -4.48 -6.27
C VAL A 114 9.67 -3.96 -5.76
N VAL A 115 10.19 -4.53 -4.67
CA VAL A 115 11.46 -4.09 -4.07
C VAL A 115 12.64 -4.40 -5.01
N GLU A 116 12.64 -5.60 -5.59
CA GLU A 116 13.64 -6.02 -6.58
C GLU A 116 13.60 -5.13 -7.82
N TRP A 117 12.40 -4.85 -8.35
CA TRP A 117 12.23 -3.98 -9.51
C TRP A 117 12.74 -2.55 -9.26
N LEU A 118 12.49 -1.98 -8.07
CA LEU A 118 13.03 -0.66 -7.73
C LEU A 118 14.55 -0.64 -7.72
N SER A 119 15.20 -1.73 -7.26
CA SER A 119 16.65 -1.86 -7.31
C SER A 119 17.18 -1.98 -8.75
N VAL A 120 16.55 -2.83 -9.57
CA VAL A 120 16.96 -3.07 -10.96
C VAL A 120 16.74 -1.81 -11.80
N SER A 121 15.57 -1.18 -11.73
CA SER A 121 15.26 0.05 -12.48
C SER A 121 16.21 1.19 -12.13
N ARG A 122 16.60 1.32 -10.85
CA ARG A 122 17.63 2.27 -10.43
C ARG A 122 18.96 1.99 -11.13
N ALA A 123 19.40 0.73 -11.22
CA ALA A 123 20.65 0.38 -11.89
C ALA A 123 20.60 0.64 -13.41
N ILE A 124 19.46 0.42 -14.07
CA ILE A 124 19.30 0.63 -15.52
C ILE A 124 19.31 2.11 -15.89
N HIS A 125 18.74 2.98 -15.06
CA HIS A 125 18.53 4.40 -15.38
C HIS A 125 19.50 5.36 -14.67
N LEU A 126 20.51 4.84 -13.97
CA LEU A 126 21.56 5.64 -13.34
C LEU A 126 22.74 5.96 -14.27
N ASP A 127 22.65 5.61 -15.56
CA ASP A 127 23.53 6.11 -16.63
C ASP A 127 23.07 7.50 -17.13
#